data_AF-A0A4Q1UVR5-F1
#
_entry.id   AF-A0A4Q1UVR5-F1
#
_cell.length_a   1.000
_cell.length_b   1.000
_cell.length_c   1.000
_cell.angle_alpha   90.00
_cell.angle_beta   90.00
_cell.angle_gamma   90.00
#
_symmetry.space_group_name_H-M   'P 1'
#
loop_
_entity.id
_entity.type
_entity.pdbx_description
1 polymer ?
#
loop_
_entity_poly.entity_id
_entity_poly.type
_entity_poly.pdbx_seq_one_letter_code
_entity_poly.pdbx_strand_id
1 'polypeptide(L)' 'MMSEVQVHTVARQMLEKHGFAAIAKAAEQAQACEGRGEADEAREWRHIEDAMKIMRGPHHS' A
#
# COMPACT_ATOMS: atom_id res chain seq x y z
N MET A 1 -5.89 -10.34 -7.61
CA MET A 1 -6.26 -10.35 -6.17
C MET A 1 -5.26 -11.09 -5.28
N MET A 2 -4.32 -10.30 -4.76
CA MET A 2 -3.38 -10.66 -3.70
C MET A 2 -4.08 -11.12 -2.41
N SER A 3 -3.48 -12.09 -1.72
CA SER A 3 -3.90 -12.51 -0.38
C SER A 3 -3.42 -11.52 0.69
N GLU A 4 -4.09 -11.47 1.85
CA GLU A 4 -3.70 -10.59 2.96
C GLU A 4 -2.23 -10.77 3.39
N VAL A 5 -1.74 -12.01 3.43
CA VAL A 5 -0.33 -12.31 3.73
C VAL A 5 0.63 -11.64 2.72
N GLN A 6 0.26 -11.64 1.44
CA GLN A 6 1.06 -10.98 0.39
C GLN A 6 1.02 -9.47 0.55
N VAL A 7 -0.15 -8.90 0.82
CA VAL A 7 -0.32 -7.47 1.10
C VAL A 7 0.57 -7.02 2.26
N HIS A 8 0.54 -7.73 3.39
CA HIS A 8 1.38 -7.43 4.55
C HIS A 8 2.88 -7.62 4.24
N THR A 9 3.25 -8.61 3.42
CA THR A 9 4.65 -8.82 3.04
C THR A 9 5.17 -7.66 2.19
N VAL A 10 4.40 -7.23 1.18
CA VAL A 10 4.76 -6.10 0.32
C VAL A 10 4.78 -4.80 1.11
N ALA A 11 3.78 -4.55 1.96
CA ALA A 11 3.71 -3.38 2.83
C ALA A 11 4.96 -3.26 3.73
N ARG A 12 5.38 -4.37 4.36
CA ARG A 12 6.59 -4.40 5.18
C ARG A 12 7.83 -4.09 4.35
N GLN A 13 8.02 -4.77 3.22
CA GLN A 13 9.18 -4.55 2.35
C GLN A 13 9.27 -3.09 1.85
N MET A 14 8.13 -2.49 1.51
CA MET A 14 8.09 -1.09 1.10
C MET A 14 8.46 -0.14 2.24
N LEU A 15 7.93 -0.37 3.46
CA LEU A 15 8.30 0.42 4.64
C LEU A 15 9.79 0.26 4.98
N GLU A 16 10.34 -0.95 4.90
CA GLU A 16 11.77 -1.19 5.15
C GLU A 16 12.66 -0.48 4.12
N LYS A 17 12.25 -0.46 2.84
CA LYS A 17 13.03 0.13 1.76
C LYS A 17 12.89 1.64 1.63
N HIS A 18 11.68 2.16 1.81
CA HIS A 18 11.33 3.55 1.51
C HIS A 18 10.87 4.35 2.74
N GLY A 19 10.78 3.72 3.92
CA GLY A 19 10.26 4.36 5.12
C GLY A 19 8.82 4.83 4.93
N PHE A 20 8.45 5.93 5.59
CA PHE A 20 7.09 6.48 5.50
C PHE A 20 6.69 6.99 4.10
N ALA A 21 7.67 7.25 3.22
CA ALA A 21 7.39 7.59 1.82
C ALA A 21 6.73 6.43 1.05
N ALA A 22 6.82 5.20 1.56
CA ALA A 22 6.15 4.03 0.99
C ALA A 22 4.62 4.19 0.89
N ILE A 23 3.98 4.83 1.88
CA ILE A 23 2.53 5.04 1.90
C ILE A 23 2.10 5.96 0.77
N ALA A 24 2.79 7.10 0.61
CA ALA A 24 2.54 8.02 -0.49
C ALA A 24 2.75 7.32 -1.84
N LYS A 25 3.81 6.52 -1.96
CA LYS A 25 4.11 5.79 -3.19
C LYS A 25 3.04 4.75 -3.55
N ALA A 26 2.51 4.01 -2.59
CA ALA A 26 1.40 3.09 -2.84
C ALA A 26 0.12 3.82 -3.24
N ALA A 27 -0.17 4.98 -2.61
CA ALA A 27 -1.30 5.81 -2.98
C ALA A 27 -1.18 6.38 -4.40
N GLU A 28 0.03 6.83 -4.80
CA GLU A 28 0.32 7.30 -6.16
C GLU A 28 0.17 6.18 -7.19
N GLN A 29 0.66 4.97 -6.89
CA GLN A 29 0.49 3.82 -7.77
C GLN A 29 -0.99 3.45 -7.93
N ALA A 30 -1.76 3.41 -6.84
CA ALA A 30 -3.19 3.16 -6.90
C ALA A 30 -3.90 4.14 -7.86
N GLN A 31 -3.64 5.44 -7.72
CA GLN A 31 -4.22 6.47 -8.59
C GLN A 31 -3.78 6.33 -10.05
N ALA A 32 -2.52 5.98 -10.28
CA ALA A 32 -2.01 5.75 -11.62
C ALA A 32 -2.71 4.55 -12.30
N CYS A 33 -2.95 3.46 -11.56
CA CYS A 33 -3.71 2.30 -12.05
C CYS A 33 -5.18 2.67 -12.31
N GLU A 34 -5.81 3.46 -11.43
CA GLU A 34 -7.18 3.98 -11.63
C GLU A 34 -7.28 4.79 -12.94
N GLY A 35 -6.30 5.67 -13.21
CA GLY A 35 -6.25 6.47 -14.44
C GLY A 35 -6.01 5.66 -15.71
N ARG A 36 -5.43 4.45 -15.60
CA ARG A 36 -5.20 3.51 -16.71
C ARG A 36 -6.36 2.52 -16.92
N GLY A 37 -7.35 2.50 -16.01
CA GLY A 37 -8.45 1.54 -16.02
C GLY A 37 -8.09 0.19 -15.38
N GLU A 38 -6.97 0.10 -14.68
CA GLU A 38 -6.45 -1.12 -14.04
C GLU A 38 -7.03 -1.26 -12.63
N ALA A 39 -8.34 -1.48 -12.55
CA ALA A 39 -9.08 -1.45 -11.28
C ALA A 39 -8.67 -2.56 -10.28
N ASP A 40 -8.25 -3.75 -10.74
CA ASP A 40 -7.79 -4.81 -9.82
C ASP A 40 -6.46 -4.41 -9.15
N GLU A 41 -5.51 -3.90 -9.95
CA GLU A 41 -4.20 -3.47 -9.47
C GLU A 41 -4.32 -2.24 -8.55
N ALA A 42 -5.19 -1.29 -8.89
CA ALA A 42 -5.52 -0.17 -8.02
C ALA A 42 -5.99 -0.64 -6.64
N ARG A 43 -6.87 -1.64 -6.58
CA ARG A 43 -7.36 -2.20 -5.31
C ARG A 43 -6.24 -2.86 -4.53
N GLU A 44 -5.35 -3.59 -5.20
CA GLU A 44 -4.18 -4.20 -4.55
C GLU A 44 -3.26 -3.14 -3.91
N TRP A 45 -2.97 -2.04 -4.63
CA TRP A 45 -2.20 -0.93 -4.08
C TRP A 45 -2.88 -0.26 -2.89
N ARG A 46 -4.21 -0.11 -2.90
CA ARG A 46 -4.98 0.40 -1.75
C ARG A 46 -4.88 -0.51 -0.53
N HIS A 47 -4.96 -1.83 -0.73
CA HIS A 47 -4.79 -2.78 0.36
C HIS A 47 -3.39 -2.70 0.97
N ILE A 48 -2.35 -2.52 0.15
CA ILE A 48 -0.97 -2.33 0.61
C ILE A 48 -0.83 -1.00 1.37
N GLU A 49 -1.42 0.08 0.87
CA GLU A 49 -1.47 1.39 1.53
C GLU A 49 -2.08 1.30 2.94
N ASP A 50 -3.25 0.67 3.08
CA ASP A 50 -3.93 0.47 4.36
C ASP A 50 -3.10 -0.40 5.32
N ALA A 51 -2.53 -1.51 4.83
CA ALA A 51 -1.66 -2.35 5.65
C ALA A 51 -0.44 -1.57 6.17
N MET A 52 0.17 -0.71 5.36
CA MET A 52 1.27 0.15 5.81
C MET A 52 0.83 1.19 6.85
N LYS A 53 -0.37 1.77 6.71
CA LYS A 53 -0.94 2.70 7.72
C LYS A 53 -1.19 1.99 9.05
N ILE A 54 -1.67 0.75 9.02
CA ILE A 54 -1.85 -0.07 10.22
C ILE A 54 -0.50 -0.41 10.86
N MET A 55 0.51 -0.81 10.07
CA MET A 55 1.86 -1.15 10.54
C MET A 55 2.64 0.02 11.13
N ARG A 56 2.41 1.23 10.62
CA ARG A 56 2.92 2.46 11.24
C ARG A 56 2.49 2.57 12.71
N GLY A 57 1.43 1.86 13.08
CA GLY A 57 0.81 1.94 14.38
C GLY A 57 0.04 3.25 14.52
N PRO A 58 -0.79 3.36 15.57
CA PRO A 58 -1.41 4.61 15.90
C PRO A 58 -0.33 5.67 16.17
N HIS A 59 -0.32 6.74 15.36
CA HIS A 59 0.07 8.07 15.87
C HIS A 59 -1.08 8.64 16.73
N HIS A 60 -1.70 7.80 17.55
CA HIS A 60 -2.85 8.10 18.36
C HIS A 60 -2.35 8.27 19.78
N SER A 61 -1.91 9.49 20.11
CA SER A 61 -2.05 9.98 21.47
C SER A 61 -3.48 10.46 21.69
#